data_AF-N9GMD4-F1
#
_entry.id   AF-N9GMD4-F1
#
_cell.length_a   1.000
_cell.length_b   1.000
_cell.length_c   1.000
_cell.angle_alpha   90.00
_cell.angle_beta   90.00
_cell.angle_gamma   90.00
#
_symmetry.space_group_name_H-M   'P 1'
#
loop_
_entity.id
_entity.type
_entity.pdbx_description
1 polymer ?
#
loop_
_entity_poly.entity_id
_entity_poly.type
_entity_poly.pdbx_seq_one_letter_code
_entity_poly.pdbx_strand_id
1 'polypeptide(L)'
;MDVRHGLLLLEQQECNQSFNELNAENKVKVLQYALGESVSVYWPNLALNWIENNPESLTTILKGILIESMGKHWANQHYKHRVKRILK
;
A
#
# COMPACT_ATOMS: atom_id res chain seq x y z
N MET A 1 7.22 0.62 15.47
CA MET A 1 5.74 0.63 15.45
C MET A 1 5.25 -0.77 15.17
N ASP A 2 4.16 -1.22 15.82
CA ASP A 2 3.47 -2.46 15.45
C ASP A 2 2.78 -2.28 14.08
N VAL A 3 3.02 -3.18 13.14
CA VAL A 3 2.43 -3.16 11.79
C VAL A 3 0.91 -3.23 11.85
N ARG A 4 0.33 -3.95 12.81
CA ARG A 4 -1.14 -4.04 12.97
C ARG A 4 -1.74 -2.68 13.30
N HIS A 5 -1.06 -1.90 14.13
CA HIS A 5 -1.48 -0.53 14.43
C HIS A 5 -1.39 0.33 13.17
N GLY A 6 -0.32 0.21 12.39
CA GLY A 6 -0.20 0.92 11.12
C GLY A 6 -1.27 0.55 10.08
N LEU A 7 -1.68 -0.73 10.01
CA LEU A 7 -2.78 -1.18 9.15
C LEU A 7 -4.12 -0.59 9.58
N LEU A 8 -4.38 -0.49 10.89
CA LEU A 8 -5.58 0.19 11.40
C LEU A 8 -5.62 1.66 10.97
N LEU A 9 -4.48 2.37 11.04
CA LEU A 9 -4.39 3.76 10.58
C LEU A 9 -4.60 3.88 9.06
N LEU A 10 -4.11 2.90 8.29
CA LEU A 10 -4.32 2.83 6.84
C LEU A 10 -5.80 2.60 6.49
N GLU A 11 -6.50 1.76 7.24
CA GLU A 11 -7.94 1.52 7.08
C GLU A 11 -8.76 2.78 7.40
N GLN A 12 -8.36 3.53 8.44
CA GLN A 12 -9.04 4.76 8.87
C GLN A 12 -8.68 6.01 8.06
N GLN A 13 -7.82 5.88 7.05
CA GLN A 13 -7.26 7.03 6.31
C GLN A 13 -8.33 7.93 5.69
N GLU A 14 -9.46 7.37 5.26
CA GLU A 14 -10.57 8.13 4.66
C GLU A 14 -11.30 9.00 5.68
N CYS A 15 -11.21 8.66 6.97
CA CYS A 15 -11.90 9.39 8.05
C CYS A 15 -11.04 10.49 8.67
N ASN A 16 -9.73 10.27 8.85
CA ASN A 16 -8.90 11.17 9.65
C ASN A 16 -7.47 11.37 9.13
N GLN A 17 -7.10 10.81 7.97
CA GLN A 17 -5.75 10.90 7.41
C GLN A 17 -4.63 10.47 8.36
N SER A 18 -4.91 9.71 9.43
CA SER A 18 -3.91 9.39 10.46
C SER A 18 -2.71 8.58 9.93
N PHE A 19 -2.88 7.87 8.81
CA PHE A 19 -1.75 7.23 8.13
C PHE A 19 -0.70 8.23 7.62
N ASN A 20 -1.10 9.47 7.28
CA ASN A 20 -0.19 10.52 6.82
C ASN A 20 0.71 11.05 7.93
N GLU A 21 0.30 10.93 9.19
CA GLU A 21 1.08 11.37 10.36
C GLU A 21 2.29 10.45 10.62
N LEU A 22 2.29 9.26 10.04
CA LEU A 22 3.40 8.34 10.14
C LEU A 22 4.64 8.88 9.42
N ASN A 23 5.81 8.65 10.02
CA ASN A 23 7.08 8.92 9.34
C ASN A 23 7.27 7.99 8.12
N ALA A 24 8.16 8.37 7.22
CA ALA A 24 8.38 7.66 5.96
C ALA A 24 8.76 6.18 6.16
N GLU A 25 9.60 5.88 7.15
CA GLU A 25 10.03 4.51 7.45
C GLU A 25 8.86 3.62 7.87
N ASN A 26 8.01 4.11 8.77
CA ASN A 26 6.84 3.36 9.24
C ASN A 26 5.80 3.20 8.12
N LYS A 27 5.58 4.22 7.28
CA LYS A 27 4.72 4.11 6.09
C LYS A 27 5.19 2.99 5.18
N VAL A 28 6.49 2.95 4.84
CA VAL A 28 7.06 1.90 3.99
C VAL A 28 6.86 0.53 4.62
N LYS A 29 7.11 0.35 5.92
CA LYS A 29 6.90 -0.93 6.61
C LYS A 29 5.45 -1.42 6.52
N VAL A 30 4.48 -0.52 6.73
CA VAL A 30 3.05 -0.87 6.67
C VAL A 30 2.65 -1.22 5.24
N LEU A 31 3.04 -0.40 4.26
CA LEU A 31 2.72 -0.65 2.84
C LEU A 31 3.39 -1.93 2.33
N GLN A 32 4.63 -2.21 2.73
CA GLN A 32 5.31 -3.45 2.41
C GLN A 32 4.54 -4.66 2.93
N TYR A 33 4.08 -4.61 4.18
CA TYR A 33 3.26 -5.68 4.73
C TYR A 33 1.92 -5.81 3.99
N ALA A 34 1.21 -4.69 3.79
CA ALA A 34 -0.07 -4.66 3.10
C ALA A 34 0.02 -5.25 1.67
N LEU A 35 1.07 -4.94 0.91
CA LEU A 35 1.27 -5.35 -0.47
C LEU A 35 1.98 -6.72 -0.62
N GLY A 36 2.77 -7.12 0.37
CA GLY A 36 3.64 -8.29 0.31
C GLY A 36 3.13 -9.50 1.11
N GLU A 37 2.67 -9.27 2.34
CA GLU A 37 2.36 -10.34 3.31
C GLU A 37 0.86 -10.62 3.44
N SER A 38 0.02 -9.79 2.82
CA SER A 38 -1.43 -9.98 2.83
C SER A 38 -1.85 -11.27 2.14
N VAL A 39 -2.86 -11.93 2.71
CA VAL A 39 -3.46 -13.16 2.17
C VAL A 39 -4.65 -12.90 1.23
N SER A 40 -5.14 -11.66 1.20
CA SER A 40 -6.27 -11.21 0.37
C SER A 40 -6.00 -9.84 -0.24
N VAL A 41 -6.82 -9.45 -1.21
CA VAL A 41 -6.70 -8.16 -1.93
C VAL A 41 -7.14 -6.95 -1.11
N TYR A 42 -7.67 -7.13 0.09
CA TYR A 42 -8.22 -6.07 0.93
C TYR A 42 -7.18 -5.00 1.31
N TRP A 43 -6.13 -5.38 2.04
CA TRP A 43 -5.06 -4.46 2.43
C TRP A 43 -4.28 -3.89 1.25
N PRO A 44 -3.95 -4.68 0.20
CA PRO A 44 -3.37 -4.13 -1.02
C PRO A 44 -4.22 -3.03 -1.65
N ASN A 45 -5.55 -3.18 -1.70
CA ASN A 45 -6.42 -2.15 -2.25
C ASN A 45 -6.41 -0.87 -1.41
N LEU A 46 -6.42 -0.99 -0.08
CA LEU A 46 -6.29 0.17 0.82
C LEU A 46 -4.95 0.89 0.63
N ALA A 47 -3.87 0.12 0.49
CA ALA A 47 -2.54 0.65 0.20
C ALA A 47 -2.51 1.37 -1.17
N LEU A 48 -3.11 0.80 -2.21
CA LEU A 48 -3.20 1.46 -3.51
C LEU A 48 -4.02 2.75 -3.46
N ASN A 49 -5.14 2.78 -2.73
CA ASN A 49 -5.94 4.00 -2.54
C ASN A 49 -5.07 5.12 -1.93
N TRP A 50 -4.26 4.78 -0.93
CA TRP A 50 -3.35 5.74 -0.32
C TRP A 50 -2.29 6.25 -1.32
N ILE A 51 -1.64 5.33 -2.04
CA ILE A 51 -0.56 5.65 -2.99
C ILE A 51 -1.09 6.49 -4.15
N GLU A 52 -2.28 6.19 -4.68
CA GLU A 52 -2.92 6.98 -5.74
C GLU A 52 -3.19 8.44 -5.29
N ASN A 53 -3.45 8.65 -4.01
CA ASN A 53 -3.67 9.99 -3.43
C ASN A 53 -2.37 10.71 -3.00
N ASN A 54 -1.24 10.00 -2.90
CA ASN A 54 0.05 10.51 -2.42
C ASN A 54 1.20 10.10 -3.35
N PRO A 55 1.17 10.52 -4.63
CA PRO A 55 2.13 10.06 -5.64
C PRO A 55 3.58 10.46 -5.34
N GLU A 56 3.80 11.55 -4.61
CA GLU A 56 5.13 12.01 -4.16
C GLU A 56 5.80 11.04 -3.18
N SER A 57 5.00 10.19 -2.52
CA SER A 57 5.48 9.16 -1.61
C SER A 57 6.01 7.90 -2.31
N LEU A 58 5.97 7.85 -3.65
CA LEU A 58 6.37 6.70 -4.47
C LEU A 58 7.90 6.56 -4.61
N THR A 59 8.53 6.04 -3.58
CA THR A 59 9.98 5.73 -3.56
C THR A 59 10.34 4.53 -4.44
N THR A 60 11.63 4.39 -4.80
CA THR A 60 12.16 3.22 -5.55
C THR A 60 11.82 1.90 -4.86
N ILE A 61 11.89 1.86 -3.53
CA ILE A 61 11.54 0.67 -2.73
C ILE A 61 10.06 0.31 -2.93
N LEU A 62 9.17 1.31 -2.83
CA LEU A 62 7.74 1.09 -2.98
C LEU A 62 7.36 0.65 -4.41
N LYS A 63 8.07 1.18 -5.43
CA LYS A 63 7.91 0.70 -6.82
C LYS A 63 8.27 -0.79 -6.96
N GLY A 64 9.37 -1.24 -6.34
CA GLY A 64 9.75 -2.65 -6.31
C GLY A 64 8.67 -3.53 -5.67
N ILE A 65 8.17 -3.12 -4.50
CA ILE A 65 7.09 -3.81 -3.78
C ILE A 65 5.82 -3.90 -4.64
N LEU A 66 5.43 -2.83 -5.32
CA LEU A 66 4.27 -2.82 -6.20
C LEU A 66 4.43 -3.82 -7.35
N ILE A 67 5.62 -3.89 -7.97
CA ILE A 67 5.91 -4.86 -9.02
C ILE A 67 5.78 -6.30 -8.50
N GLU A 68 6.38 -6.60 -7.36
CA GLU A 68 6.30 -7.92 -6.74
C GLU A 68 4.86 -8.31 -6.35
N SER A 69 4.08 -7.35 -5.85
CA SER A 69 2.70 -7.57 -5.43
C SER A 69 1.78 -8.04 -6.58
N MET A 70 2.09 -7.70 -7.84
CA MET A 70 1.34 -8.17 -9.01
C MET A 70 1.46 -9.69 -9.24
N GLY A 71 2.47 -10.34 -8.65
CA GLY A 71 2.68 -11.78 -8.71
C GLY A 71 1.94 -12.58 -7.64
N LYS A 72 1.28 -11.91 -6.67
CA LYS A 72 0.59 -12.57 -5.56
C LYS A 72 -0.68 -13.30 -6.04
N HIS A 73 -1.05 -14.40 -5.37
CA HIS A 73 -2.20 -15.24 -5.77
C HIS A 73 -3.53 -14.47 -5.72
N TRP A 74 -3.66 -13.52 -4.80
CA TRP A 74 -4.85 -12.67 -4.67
C TRP A 74 -4.89 -11.52 -5.67
N ALA A 75 -3.79 -11.24 -6.39
CA ALA A 75 -3.69 -10.11 -7.30
C ALA A 75 -4.52 -10.38 -8.57
N ASN A 76 -5.74 -9.86 -8.60
CA ASN A 76 -6.63 -9.95 -9.75
C ASN A 76 -6.26 -8.95 -10.85
N GLN A 77 -6.90 -9.07 -12.03
CA GLN A 77 -6.60 -8.21 -13.18
C GLN A 77 -6.83 -6.73 -12.88
N HIS A 78 -7.88 -6.39 -12.12
CA HIS A 78 -8.18 -5.02 -11.72
C HIS A 78 -7.04 -4.41 -10.90
N TYR A 79 -6.56 -5.12 -9.88
CA TYR A 79 -5.41 -4.71 -9.07
C TYR A 79 -4.16 -4.48 -9.93
N LYS A 80 -3.82 -5.43 -10.81
CA LYS A 80 -2.63 -5.31 -11.69
C LYS A 80 -2.71 -4.09 -12.60
N HIS A 81 -3.89 -3.78 -13.14
CA HIS A 81 -4.08 -2.57 -13.94
C HIS A 81 -3.88 -1.30 -13.12
N ARG A 82 -4.37 -1.26 -11.87
CA ARG A 82 -4.13 -0.13 -10.97
C ARG A 82 -2.64 0.09 -10.72
N VAL A 83 -1.91 -0.97 -10.37
CA VAL A 83 -0.46 -0.91 -10.17
C VAL A 83 0.26 -0.36 -11.41
N LYS A 84 -0.08 -0.85 -12.61
CA LYS A 84 0.52 -0.35 -13.86
C LYS A 84 0.27 1.14 -14.11
N ARG A 85 -0.89 1.67 -13.72
CA ARG A 85 -1.19 3.10 -13.84
C ARG A 85 -0.35 3.94 -12.88
N ILE A 86 -0.15 3.47 -11.65
CA ILE A 86 0.66 4.15 -10.63
C ILE A 86 2.14 4.20 -11.02
N LEU A 87 2.64 3.14 -11.66
CA LEU A 87 4.04 3.03 -12.05
C LEU A 87 4.39 3.75 -13.36
N LYS A 88 3.40 4.29 -14.08
CA LYS A 88 3.57 4.97 -15.37
C LYS A 88 3.98 6.43 -15.17
#